data_AF-A0A9N9KBC9-F1
#
_entry.id   AF-A0A9N9KBC9-F1
#
_cell.length_a   1.000
_cell.length_b   1.000
_cell.length_c   1.000
_cell.angle_alpha   90.00
_cell.angle_beta   90.00
_cell.angle_gamma   90.00
#
_symmetry.space_group_name_H-M   'P 1'
#
loop_
_entity.id
_entity.type
_entity.pdbx_description
1 polymer ?
#
loop_
_entity_poly.entity_id
_entity_poly.type
_entity_poly.pdbx_seq_one_letter_code
_entity_poly.pdbx_strand_id
1 'polypeptide(L)'
;TLEDICEQIIKLANKGTTPSQIGVHLRNLYNFKPIKNITINKILRILKYKAPKIPEDLYHLIKKAVAIHKHLECNRSDKDSKFRLILIESRIYCLARFYKTSGQLHSDWKLYP
;
A
#
# COMPACT_ATOMS: atom_id res chain seq x y z
N THR A 1 -4.50 5.12 26.87
CA THR A 1 -3.42 6.13 26.83
C THR A 1 -2.78 6.14 25.45
N LEU A 2 -1.78 7.01 25.21
CA LEU A 2 -1.06 7.05 23.92
C LEU A 2 -0.32 5.74 23.62
N GLU A 3 0.19 5.09 24.67
CA GLU A 3 0.88 3.80 24.60
C GLU A 3 -0.06 2.68 24.13
N ASP A 4 -1.28 2.61 24.67
CA ASP A 4 -2.28 1.61 24.26
C ASP A 4 -2.59 1.67 22.75
N ILE A 5 -2.65 2.88 22.18
CA ILE A 5 -2.91 3.08 20.75
C ILE A 5 -1.74 2.56 19.91
N CYS A 6 -0.50 2.85 20.34
CA CYS A 6 0.70 2.35 19.68
C CYS A 6 0.76 0.81 19.74
N GLU A 7 0.47 0.21 20.89
CA GLU A 7 0.39 -1.24 21.04
C GLU A 7 -0.68 -1.86 20.14
N GLN A 8 -1.86 -1.24 20.07
CA GLN A 8 -2.93 -1.70 19.20
C GLN A 8 -2.53 -1.62 17.72
N ILE A 9 -1.87 -0.54 17.30
CA ILE A 9 -1.32 -0.38 15.94
C ILE A 9 -0.33 -1.52 15.64
N ILE A 10 0.60 -1.81 16.57
CA ILE A 10 1.60 -2.87 16.41
C ILE A 10 0.92 -4.25 16.35
N LYS A 11 -0.08 -4.51 17.20
CA LYS A 11 -0.84 -5.76 17.21
C LYS A 11 -1.58 -5.98 15.89
N LEU A 12 -2.20 -4.94 15.33
CA LEU A 12 -2.87 -5.01 14.03
C LEU A 12 -1.87 -5.19 12.87
N ALA A 13 -0.73 -4.52 12.92
CA ALA A 13 0.33 -4.70 11.93
C ALA A 13 0.91 -6.13 11.95
N ASN A 14 1.12 -6.71 13.15
CA ASN A 14 1.56 -8.10 13.29
C ASN A 14 0.53 -9.11 12.72
N LYS A 15 -0.77 -8.77 12.73
CA LYS A 15 -1.81 -9.57 12.09
C LYS A 15 -1.79 -9.49 10.55
N GLY A 16 -0.92 -8.67 9.97
CA GLY A 16 -0.82 -8.48 8.52
C GLY A 16 -1.84 -7.50 7.94
N THR A 17 -2.56 -6.75 8.78
CA THR A 17 -3.47 -5.70 8.29
C THR A 17 -2.66 -4.53 7.72
N THR A 18 -3.15 -3.93 6.64
CA THR A 18 -2.41 -2.86 5.98
C THR A 18 -2.54 -1.53 6.75
N PRO A 19 -1.56 -0.61 6.67
CA PRO A 19 -1.63 0.68 7.34
C PRO A 19 -2.94 1.45 7.08
N SER A 20 -3.46 1.38 5.85
CA SER A 20 -4.74 1.97 5.49
C SER A 20 -5.92 1.33 6.22
N GLN A 21 -5.96 -0.01 6.30
CA GLN A 21 -6.99 -0.76 7.04
C GLN A 21 -6.92 -0.49 8.55
N ILE A 22 -5.71 -0.42 9.11
CA ILE A 22 -5.48 -0.04 10.51
C ILE A 22 -6.08 1.34 10.79
N GLY A 23 -5.86 2.31 9.89
CA GLY A 23 -6.42 3.65 10.00
C GLY A 23 -7.95 3.70 9.94
N VAL A 24 -8.59 2.80 9.18
CA VAL A 24 -10.06 2.65 9.17
C VAL A 24 -10.53 2.03 10.49
N HIS A 25 -9.89 0.96 10.94
CA HIS A 25 -10.27 0.27 12.16
C HIS A 25 -10.19 1.20 13.39
N LEU A 26 -9.09 1.94 13.53
CA LEU A 26 -8.91 2.88 14.64
C LEU A 26 -9.89 4.06 14.55
N ARG A 27 -10.20 4.56 13.34
CA ARG A 27 -11.24 5.58 13.20
C ARG A 27 -12.61 5.10 13.70
N ASN A 28 -12.98 3.86 13.39
CA ASN A 28 -14.26 3.31 13.83
C ASN A 28 -14.32 3.16 15.36
N LEU A 29 -13.20 2.86 16.01
CA LEU A 29 -13.12 2.74 17.48
C LEU A 29 -13.10 4.09 18.20
N TYR A 30 -12.42 5.09 17.64
CA TYR A 30 -12.19 6.40 18.27
C TYR A 30 -13.10 7.50 17.71
N ASN A 31 -14.35 7.16 17.36
CA ASN A 31 -15.39 8.10 16.89
C ASN A 31 -14.92 9.00 15.73
N PHE A 32 -14.34 8.39 14.70
CA PHE A 32 -13.87 9.01 13.46
C PHE A 32 -12.78 10.08 13.63
N LYS A 33 -12.16 10.19 14.81
CA LYS A 33 -11.04 11.10 15.03
C LYS A 33 -9.79 10.62 14.27
N PRO A 34 -9.06 11.52 13.59
CA PRO A 34 -7.80 11.15 12.97
C PRO A 34 -6.76 10.81 14.03
N ILE A 35 -6.06 9.68 13.85
CA ILE A 35 -5.03 9.20 14.79
C ILE A 35 -3.91 10.24 14.98
N LYS A 36 -3.58 11.02 13.93
CA LYS A 36 -2.59 12.11 14.02
C LYS A 36 -2.93 13.10 15.14
N ASN A 37 -4.21 13.39 15.38
CA ASN A 37 -4.62 14.34 16.41
C ASN A 37 -4.41 13.78 17.81
N ILE A 38 -4.38 12.46 17.95
CA ILE A 38 -4.22 11.76 19.22
C ILE A 38 -2.73 11.49 19.46
N THR A 39 -2.06 10.83 18.52
CA THR A 39 -0.68 10.32 18.68
C THR A 39 0.40 11.31 18.21
N ILE A 40 0.02 12.45 17.62
CA ILE A 40 0.89 13.47 16.98
C ILE A 40 1.60 12.94 15.71
N ASN A 41 2.01 11.67 15.70
CA ASN A 41 2.65 10.98 14.59
C ASN A 41 1.65 10.28 13.64
N LYS A 42 2.07 10.11 12.38
CA LYS A 42 1.33 9.30 11.38
C LYS A 42 1.56 7.81 11.63
N ILE A 43 0.58 6.97 11.27
CA ILE A 43 0.66 5.50 11.39
C ILE A 43 1.93 4.93 10.74
N LEU A 44 2.25 5.34 9.51
CA LEU A 44 3.47 4.88 8.81
C LEU A 44 4.76 5.21 9.57
N ARG A 45 4.80 6.32 10.32
CA ARG A 45 5.96 6.72 11.12
C ARG A 45 6.09 5.87 12.37
N ILE A 46 4.96 5.51 13.00
CA ILE A 46 4.91 4.58 14.13
C ILE A 46 5.34 3.16 13.67
N LEU A 47 4.93 2.77 12.48
CA LEU A 47 5.24 1.47 11.88
C LEU A 47 6.62 1.40 11.20
N LYS A 48 7.47 2.43 11.25
CA LYS A 48 8.69 2.50 10.43
C LYS A 48 9.62 1.28 10.58
N TYR A 49 9.73 0.72 11.80
CA TYR A 49 10.55 -0.47 12.07
C TYR A 49 9.90 -1.79 11.61
N LYS A 50 8.60 -1.80 11.36
CA LYS A 50 7.81 -2.95 10.90
C LYS A 50 7.14 -2.69 9.55
N ALA A 51 7.58 -1.65 8.84
CA ALA A 51 6.97 -1.25 7.59
C ALA A 51 7.31 -2.27 6.51
N PRO A 52 6.37 -2.59 5.60
CA PRO A 52 6.65 -3.48 4.49
C PRO A 52 7.76 -2.91 3.60
N LYS A 53 8.64 -3.79 3.10
CA LYS A 53 9.76 -3.43 2.20
C LYS A 53 9.28 -2.75 0.91
N ILE A 54 8.05 -3.05 0.49
CA ILE A 54 7.39 -2.42 -0.66
C ILE A 54 6.25 -1.56 -0.10
N PRO A 55 6.15 -0.29 -0.52
CA PRO A 55 5.02 0.58 -0.15
C PRO A 55 3.66 -0.04 -0.49
N GLU A 56 2.66 0.18 0.38
CA GLU A 56 1.32 -0.42 0.29
C GLU A 56 0.63 -0.09 -1.05
N ASP A 57 0.73 1.15 -1.49
CA ASP A 57 0.16 1.66 -2.73
C ASP A 57 0.77 0.98 -3.96
N LEU A 58 2.09 0.85 -4.00
CA LEU A 58 2.81 0.16 -5.07
C LEU A 58 2.41 -1.33 -5.10
N TYR A 59 2.36 -1.98 -3.94
CA TYR A 59 1.93 -3.37 -3.81
C TYR A 59 0.51 -3.62 -4.37
N HIS A 60 -0.46 -2.77 -4.04
CA HIS A 60 -1.83 -2.95 -4.52
C HIS A 60 -1.99 -2.69 -6.02
N LEU A 61 -1.22 -1.78 -6.61
CA LEU A 61 -1.21 -1.59 -8.06
C LEU A 61 -0.63 -2.80 -8.79
N ILE A 62 0.48 -3.36 -8.28
CA ILE A 62 1.08 -4.57 -8.83
C ILE A 62 0.10 -5.74 -8.72
N LYS A 63 -0.53 -5.93 -7.56
CA LYS A 63 -1.55 -6.97 -7.36
C LYS A 63 -2.70 -6.84 -8.37
N LYS A 64 -3.13 -5.62 -8.65
CA LYS A 64 -4.17 -5.35 -9.66
C LYS A 64 -3.70 -5.65 -11.08
N ALA A 65 -2.46 -5.29 -11.42
CA ALA A 65 -1.87 -5.60 -12.72
C ALA A 65 -1.79 -7.12 -12.95
N VAL A 66 -1.32 -7.88 -11.96
CA VAL A 66 -1.26 -9.36 -12.01
C VAL A 66 -2.64 -9.99 -12.24
N ALA A 67 -3.67 -9.47 -11.56
CA ALA A 67 -5.04 -9.96 -11.76
C ALA A 67 -5.55 -9.72 -13.19
N ILE A 68 -5.21 -8.57 -13.79
CA ILE A 68 -5.60 -8.24 -15.16
C ILE A 68 -4.81 -9.08 -16.17
N HIS A 69 -3.51 -9.29 -15.95
CA HIS A 69 -2.70 -10.22 -16.75
C HIS A 69 -3.33 -11.60 -16.79
N LYS A 70 -3.66 -12.18 -15.63
CA LYS A 70 -4.33 -13.48 -15.53
C LYS A 70 -5.70 -13.51 -16.25
N HIS A 71 -6.46 -12.43 -16.21
CA HIS A 71 -7.72 -12.32 -16.97
C HIS A 71 -7.49 -12.33 -18.48
N LEU A 72 -6.47 -11.60 -18.95
CA LEU A 72 -6.12 -11.49 -20.38
C LEU A 72 -5.50 -12.76 -20.96
N GLU A 73 -4.89 -13.61 -20.13
CA GLU A 73 -4.39 -14.93 -20.57
C GLU A 73 -5.52 -15.78 -21.18
N CYS A 74 -6.69 -15.79 -20.53
CA CYS A 74 -7.90 -16.46 -21.01
C CYS A 74 -8.68 -15.62 -22.03
N ASN A 75 -8.74 -14.29 -21.83
CA ASN A 75 -9.59 -13.37 -22.61
C ASN A 75 -8.75 -12.43 -23.49
N ARG A 76 -8.04 -12.99 -24.46
CA ARG A 76 -7.09 -12.23 -25.31
C ARG A 76 -7.72 -11.15 -26.18
N SER A 77 -9.02 -11.23 -26.45
CA SER A 77 -9.78 -10.27 -27.26
C SER A 77 -10.27 -9.05 -26.47
N ASP A 78 -10.14 -9.04 -25.14
CA ASP A 78 -10.60 -7.93 -24.29
C ASP A 78 -9.67 -6.71 -24.39
N LYS A 79 -10.02 -5.81 -25.31
CA LYS A 79 -9.28 -4.57 -25.57
C LYS A 79 -9.36 -3.57 -24.42
N ASP A 80 -10.48 -3.53 -23.69
CA ASP A 80 -10.66 -2.59 -22.57
C ASP A 80 -9.74 -2.96 -21.41
N SER A 81 -9.69 -4.25 -21.04
CA SER A 81 -8.78 -4.73 -20.01
C SER A 81 -7.31 -4.53 -20.39
N LYS A 82 -6.95 -4.72 -21.67
CA LYS A 82 -5.60 -4.43 -22.18
C LYS A 82 -5.25 -2.95 -22.06
N PHE A 83 -6.17 -2.06 -22.40
CA PHE A 83 -5.97 -0.61 -22.23
C PHE A 83 -5.80 -0.24 -20.75
N ARG A 84 -6.64 -0.78 -19.86
CA ARG A 84 -6.53 -0.54 -18.41
C ARG A 84 -5.23 -1.07 -17.82
N LEU A 85 -4.71 -2.20 -18.31
CA LEU A 85 -3.43 -2.74 -17.91
C LEU A 85 -2.30 -1.73 -18.18
N ILE A 86 -2.24 -1.18 -19.40
CA ILE A 86 -1.23 -0.17 -19.79
C ILE A 86 -1.29 1.05 -18.87
N LEU A 87 -2.48 1.51 -18.50
CA LEU A 87 -2.65 2.64 -17.58
C LEU A 87 -2.13 2.30 -16.18
N ILE A 88 -2.38 1.08 -15.68
CA ILE A 88 -1.93 0.66 -14.36
C ILE A 88 -0.40 0.50 -14.36
N GLU A 89 0.18 -0.11 -15.38
CA GLU A 89 1.64 -0.23 -15.53
C GLU A 89 2.30 1.16 -15.56
N SER A 90 1.74 2.10 -16.33
CA SER A 90 2.22 3.49 -16.35
C SER A 90 2.22 4.13 -14.96
N ARG A 91 1.16 3.90 -14.17
CA ARG A 91 1.08 4.39 -12.78
C ARG A 91 2.12 3.72 -11.87
N ILE A 92 2.35 2.42 -12.05
CA ILE A 92 3.39 1.67 -11.30
C ILE A 92 4.76 2.27 -11.59
N TYR A 93 5.10 2.53 -12.86
CA TYR A 93 6.38 3.13 -13.23
C TYR A 93 6.57 4.53 -12.62
N CYS A 94 5.53 5.38 -12.66
CA CYS A 94 5.57 6.70 -12.04
C CYS A 94 5.80 6.63 -10.52
N LEU A 95 5.10 5.73 -9.81
CA LEU A 95 5.27 5.57 -8.36
C LEU A 95 6.61 4.94 -8.00
N ALA A 96 7.06 3.93 -8.76
CA ALA A 96 8.36 3.33 -8.56
C ALA A 96 9.48 4.37 -8.72
N ARG A 97 9.38 5.27 -9.72
CA ARG A 97 10.33 6.38 -9.89
C ARG A 97 10.35 7.28 -8.66
N PHE A 98 9.18 7.68 -8.14
CA PHE A 98 9.09 8.50 -6.93
C PHE A 98 9.73 7.81 -5.70
N TYR A 99 9.45 6.52 -5.50
CA TYR A 99 9.99 5.78 -4.36
C TYR A 99 11.49 5.50 -4.46
N LYS A 100 12.03 5.37 -5.68
CA LYS A 100 13.48 5.34 -5.91
C LYS A 100 14.14 6.66 -5.55
N THR A 101 13.59 7.78 -6.02
CA THR A 101 14.14 9.12 -5.72
C THR A 101 14.07 9.47 -4.23
N SER A 102 13.03 9.00 -3.52
CA SER A 102 12.87 9.23 -2.08
C SER A 102 13.62 8.23 -1.19
N GLY A 103 14.36 7.27 -1.76
CA GLY A 103 15.16 6.29 -1.03
C GLY A 103 14.34 5.22 -0.29
N GLN A 104 13.04 5.12 -0.56
CA GLN A 104 12.16 4.11 0.04
C GLN A 104 12.16 2.79 -0.73
N LEU A 105 12.67 2.79 -1.96
CA LEU A 105 12.78 1.62 -2.82
C LEU A 105 14.21 1.50 -3.36
N HIS A 106 14.70 0.28 -3.47
CA HIS A 106 16.04 0.02 -4.03
C HIS A 106 16.12 0.50 -5.48
N SER A 107 17.25 1.10 -5.88
CA SER A 107 17.45 1.64 -7.23
C SER A 107 17.25 0.58 -8.32
N ASP A 108 17.68 -0.65 -8.05
CA ASP A 108 17.58 -1.79 -8.97
C ASP A 108 16.21 -2.45 -9.01
N TRP A 109 15.23 -1.95 -8.25
CA TRP A 109 13.88 -2.51 -8.28
C TRP A 109 13.29 -2.41 -9.69
N LYS A 110 12.87 -3.54 -10.25
CA LYS A 110 12.21 -3.64 -11.54
C LYS A 110 10.89 -4.38 -11.38
N LEU A 111 9.87 -3.92 -12.10
CA LEU A 111 8.64 -4.67 -12.28
C LEU A 111 8.97 -5.81 -13.25
N TYR A 112 8.90 -7.05 -12.77
CA TYR A 112 8.95 -8.21 -13.65
C TYR A 112 7.54 -8.42 -14.22
N PRO A 113 7.40 -8.60 -15.54
CA PRO A 113 6.13 -8.96 -16.17
C PRO A 113 5.64 -10.32 -15.69
#